data_AF-A0A9X4SSM3-F1
#
_entry.id   AF-A0A9X4SSM3-F1
#
_cell.length_a   1.000
_cell.length_b   1.000
_cell.length_c   1.000
_cell.angle_alpha   90.00
_cell.angle_beta   90.00
_cell.angle_gamma   90.00
#
_symmetry.space_group_name_H-M   'P 1'
#
loop_
_entity.id
_entity.type
_entity.pdbx_description
1 polymer ?
#
loop_
_entity_poly.entity_id
_entity_poly.type
_entity_poly.pdbx_seq_one_letter_code
_entity_poly.pdbx_strand_id
1 'polypeptide(L)'
;EKEFIAYEQEIKRIRDEKAVLAQKLDDARDEGIKIGKEKGRKEGREEGKIEVAKAMLANNVDVDTIAKCTNLSISEIKGLRNMLQVKEK
;
A
#
# COMPACT_ATOMS: atom_id res chain seq x y z
N GLU A 1 34.80 43.93 -9.95
CA GLU A 1 34.65 43.29 -8.62
C GLU A 1 33.18 43.12 -8.23
N LYS A 2 32.37 44.18 -8.09
CA LYS A 2 30.94 44.08 -7.72
C LYS A 2 30.09 43.25 -8.69
N GLU A 3 30.30 43.38 -10.00
CA GLU A 3 29.58 42.60 -11.02
C GLU A 3 29.95 41.11 -11.00
N PHE A 4 31.22 40.78 -10.71
CA PHE A 4 31.68 39.41 -10.55
C PHE A 4 31.06 38.75 -9.31
N ILE A 5 31.01 39.49 -8.20
CA ILE A 5 30.35 39.04 -6.96
C ILE A 5 28.84 38.81 -7.20
N ALA A 6 28.17 39.73 -7.91
CA ALA A 6 26.74 39.57 -8.22
C ALA A 6 26.47 38.34 -9.12
N TYR A 7 27.34 38.09 -10.11
CA TYR A 7 27.26 36.91 -10.96
C TYR A 7 27.46 35.60 -10.19
N GLU A 8 28.45 35.53 -9.31
CA GLU A 8 28.67 34.35 -8.46
C GLU A 8 27.52 34.10 -7.48
N GLN A 9 26.95 35.16 -6.91
CA GLN A 9 25.77 35.07 -6.04
C GLN A 9 24.56 34.52 -6.77
N GLU A 10 24.33 34.94 -8.01
CA GLU A 10 23.22 34.44 -8.82
C GLU A 10 23.41 32.97 -9.19
N ILE A 11 24.63 32.57 -9.59
CA ILE A 11 24.95 31.16 -9.82
C ILE A 11 24.71 30.33 -8.56
N LYS A 12 25.14 30.85 -7.40
CA LYS A 12 24.94 30.17 -6.12
C LYS A 12 23.44 29.98 -5.83
N ARG A 13 22.63 31.03 -6.00
CA ARG A 13 21.18 30.96 -5.83
C ARG A 13 20.55 29.88 -6.73
N ILE A 14 20.92 29.86 -8.01
CA ILE A 14 20.42 28.86 -8.96
C ILE A 14 20.82 27.44 -8.53
N ARG A 15 22.04 27.25 -8.02
CA ARG A 15 22.48 25.93 -7.51
C ARG A 15 21.71 25.54 -6.26
N ASP A 16 21.52 26.45 -5.32
CA ASP A 16 20.77 26.20 -4.08
C ASP A 16 19.31 25.85 -4.40
N GLU A 17 18.67 26.59 -5.32
CA GLU A 17 17.32 26.29 -5.80
C GLU A 17 17.20 24.91 -6.46
N LYS A 18 18.18 24.55 -7.31
CA LYS A 18 18.24 23.21 -7.93
C LYS A 18 18.43 22.12 -6.88
N ALA A 19 19.28 22.35 -5.88
CA ALA A 19 19.50 21.39 -4.81
C ALA A 19 18.24 21.17 -3.98
N VAL A 20 17.52 22.25 -3.62
CA VAL A 20 16.24 22.18 -2.93
C VAL A 20 15.20 21.41 -3.75
N LEU A 21 15.13 21.66 -5.07
CA LEU A 21 14.20 20.94 -5.94
C LEU A 21 14.54 19.46 -6.04
N ALA A 22 15.82 19.11 -6.22
CA ALA A 22 16.27 17.73 -6.27
C ALA A 22 15.93 16.97 -4.98
N GLN A 23 16.23 17.57 -3.83
CA GLN A 23 15.89 17.00 -2.53
C GLN A 23 14.38 16.76 -2.39
N LYS A 24 13.54 17.73 -2.79
CA LYS A 24 12.08 17.56 -2.75
C LYS A 24 11.59 16.41 -3.64
N LEU A 25 12.22 16.20 -4.79
CA LEU A 25 11.86 15.09 -5.68
C LEU A 25 12.28 13.74 -5.09
N ASP A 26 13.45 13.67 -4.46
CA ASP A 26 13.92 12.47 -3.77
C ASP A 26 13.01 12.14 -2.58
N ASP A 27 12.70 13.13 -1.74
CA ASP A 27 11.77 12.98 -0.62
C ASP A 27 10.39 12.49 -1.09
N ALA A 28 9.84 13.09 -2.14
CA ALA A 28 8.54 12.68 -2.70
C ALA A 28 8.57 11.24 -3.26
N ARG A 29 9.69 10.83 -3.85
CA ARG A 29 9.88 9.46 -4.35
C ARG A 29 9.92 8.46 -3.20
N ASP A 30 10.68 8.78 -2.15
CA ASP A 30 10.83 7.92 -0.98
C ASP A 30 9.50 7.78 -0.22
N GLU A 31 8.75 8.87 -0.05
CA GLU A 31 7.39 8.84 0.48
C GLU A 31 6.46 7.98 -0.37
N GLY A 32 6.48 8.14 -1.69
CA GLY A 32 5.70 7.32 -2.61
C GLY A 32 6.00 5.83 -2.49
N ILE A 33 7.27 5.45 -2.40
CA ILE A 33 7.70 4.06 -2.19
C ILE A 33 7.22 3.54 -0.84
N LYS A 34 7.35 4.34 0.23
CA LYS A 34 6.93 3.95 1.57
C LYS A 34 5.42 3.70 1.64
N ILE A 35 4.63 4.64 1.12
CA ILE A 35 3.16 4.53 1.06
C ILE A 35 2.76 3.31 0.21
N GLY A 36 3.38 3.12 -0.96
CA GLY A 36 3.09 1.98 -1.84
C GLY A 36 3.38 0.64 -1.16
N LYS A 37 4.50 0.51 -0.46
CA LYS A 37 4.86 -0.71 0.29
C LYS A 37 3.88 -0.99 1.42
N GLU A 38 3.48 0.04 2.17
CA GLU A 38 2.55 -0.13 3.29
C GLU A 38 1.15 -0.53 2.80
N LYS A 39 0.61 0.17 1.80
CA LYS A 39 -0.68 -0.16 1.18
C LYS A 39 -0.67 -1.57 0.59
N GLY A 40 0.31 -1.89 -0.24
CA GLY A 40 0.41 -3.22 -0.86
C GLY A 40 0.55 -4.35 0.16
N ARG A 41 1.29 -4.14 1.25
CA ARG A 41 1.39 -5.14 2.33
C ARG A 41 0.08 -5.32 3.08
N LYS A 42 -0.68 -4.24 3.29
CA LYS A 42 -1.99 -4.30 3.97
C LYS A 42 -3.03 -4.97 3.07
N GLU A 43 -3.15 -4.53 1.83
CA GLU A 43 -4.07 -5.09 0.83
C GLU A 43 -3.79 -6.58 0.61
N GLY A 44 -2.54 -6.96 0.33
CA GLY A 44 -2.18 -8.37 0.13
C GLY A 44 -2.42 -9.27 1.34
N ARG A 45 -2.33 -8.73 2.57
CA ARG A 45 -2.70 -9.48 3.78
C ARG A 45 -4.20 -9.72 3.89
N GLU A 46 -5.01 -8.72 3.60
CA GLU A 46 -6.47 -8.85 3.66
C GLU A 46 -6.99 -9.73 2.51
N GLU A 47 -6.47 -9.54 1.30
CA GLU A 47 -6.79 -10.40 0.15
C GLU A 47 -6.40 -11.86 0.43
N GLY A 48 -5.20 -12.10 0.95
CA GLY A 48 -4.75 -13.46 1.30
C GLY A 48 -5.62 -14.13 2.36
N LYS A 49 -6.07 -13.42 3.40
CA LYS A 49 -7.01 -13.97 4.39
C LYS A 49 -8.33 -14.38 3.74
N ILE A 50 -8.87 -13.53 2.86
CA ILE A 50 -10.13 -13.78 2.16
C ILE A 50 -10.00 -14.97 1.21
N GLU A 51 -8.89 -15.07 0.46
CA GLU A 51 -8.63 -16.19 -0.44
C GLU A 51 -8.53 -17.52 0.32
N VAL A 52 -7.77 -17.55 1.42
CA VAL A 52 -7.66 -18.73 2.28
C VAL A 52 -9.03 -19.10 2.87
N ALA A 53 -9.81 -18.13 3.35
CA ALA A 53 -11.15 -18.38 3.86
C ALA A 53 -12.09 -18.97 2.78
N LYS A 54 -12.04 -18.45 1.55
CA LYS A 54 -12.80 -19.00 0.42
C LYS A 54 -12.38 -20.42 0.09
N ALA A 55 -11.08 -20.70 0.05
CA ALA A 55 -10.56 -22.05 -0.20
C ALA A 55 -10.97 -23.03 0.91
N MET A 56 -10.93 -22.61 2.17
CA MET A 56 -11.39 -23.43 3.30
C MET A 56 -12.90 -23.70 3.23
N LEU A 57 -13.71 -22.70 2.88
CA LEU A 57 -15.15 -22.87 2.68
C LEU A 57 -15.46 -23.86 1.55
N ALA A 58 -14.73 -23.79 0.43
CA ALA A 58 -14.89 -24.73 -0.68
C ALA A 58 -14.54 -26.17 -0.29
N ASN A 59 -13.63 -26.36 0.68
CA ASN A 59 -13.28 -27.65 1.26
C ASN A 59 -14.20 -28.09 2.42
N ASN A 60 -15.34 -27.42 2.62
CA ASN A 60 -16.30 -27.71 3.69
C ASN A 60 -15.72 -27.64 5.12
N VAL A 61 -14.66 -26.84 5.32
CA VAL A 61 -14.13 -26.57 6.67
C VAL A 61 -15.17 -25.77 7.47
N ASP A 62 -15.26 -26.04 8.77
CA ASP A 62 -16.22 -25.37 9.63
C ASP A 62 -15.90 -23.89 9.83
N VAL A 63 -16.96 -23.08 9.96
CA VAL A 63 -16.85 -21.62 10.03
C VAL A 63 -16.07 -21.16 11.28
N ASP A 64 -16.13 -21.91 12.38
CA ASP A 64 -15.45 -21.56 13.64
C ASP A 64 -13.93 -21.75 13.51
N THR A 65 -13.48 -22.84 12.89
CA THR A 65 -12.06 -23.06 12.56
C THR A 65 -11.54 -22.03 11.56
N ILE A 66 -12.33 -21.68 10.54
CA ILE A 66 -11.93 -20.64 9.57
C ILE A 66 -11.75 -19.29 10.28
N ALA A 67 -12.65 -18.93 11.19
CA ALA A 67 -12.55 -17.70 11.99
C ALA A 67 -11.27 -17.68 12.83
N LYS A 68 -10.93 -18.80 13.49
CA LYS A 68 -9.70 -18.93 14.28
C LYS A 68 -8.42 -18.83 13.43
N CYS A 69 -8.43 -19.40 12.22
CA CYS A 69 -7.24 -19.44 11.36
C CYS A 69 -7.00 -18.13 10.57
N THR A 70 -8.06 -17.48 10.10
CA THR A 70 -7.95 -16.30 9.22
C THR A 70 -8.13 -14.97 9.97
N ASN A 71 -8.54 -15.04 11.24
CA ASN A 71 -8.87 -13.90 12.08
C ASN A 71 -9.99 -13.02 11.48
N LEU A 72 -10.85 -13.62 10.67
CA LEU A 72 -12.08 -13.02 10.13
C LEU A 72 -13.24 -13.30 11.09
N SER A 73 -14.20 -12.39 11.13
CA SER A 73 -15.43 -12.60 11.87
C SER A 73 -16.31 -13.66 11.19
N ILE A 74 -17.12 -14.34 12.01
CA ILE A 74 -18.12 -15.29 11.51
C ILE A 74 -19.08 -14.63 10.51
N SER A 75 -19.37 -13.33 10.69
CA SER A 75 -20.22 -12.57 9.76
C SER A 75 -19.57 -12.41 8.39
N GLU A 76 -18.29 -12.03 8.34
CA GLU A 76 -17.52 -11.91 7.10
C GLU A 76 -17.45 -13.26 6.37
N ILE A 77 -17.15 -14.34 7.09
CA ILE A 77 -17.06 -15.69 6.51
C ILE A 77 -18.40 -16.15 5.94
N LYS A 78 -19.52 -15.91 6.65
CA LYS A 78 -20.87 -16.20 6.12
C LYS A 78 -21.19 -15.34 4.89
N GLY A 79 -20.78 -14.07 4.89
CA GLY A 79 -20.87 -13.20 3.71
C GLY A 79 -20.12 -13.77 2.52
N LEU A 80 -18.88 -14.22 2.72
CA LEU A 80 -18.06 -14.87 1.68
C LEU A 80 -18.73 -16.15 1.16
N ARG A 81 -19.29 -16.98 2.05
CA ARG A 81 -20.03 -18.19 1.67
C ARG A 81 -21.23 -17.87 0.77
N ASN A 82 -22.01 -16.85 1.11
CA ASN A 82 -23.14 -16.42 0.31
C ASN A 82 -22.69 -15.90 -1.06
N MET A 83 -21.61 -15.11 -1.11
CA MET A 83 -21.06 -14.62 -2.39
C MET A 83 -20.56 -15.74 -3.31
N LEU A 84 -20.00 -16.83 -2.74
CA LEU A 84 -19.59 -18.00 -3.52
C LEU A 84 -20.80 -18.74 -4.13
N GLN A 85 -21.85 -18.94 -3.34
CA GLN A 85 -23.08 -19.63 -3.79
C GLN A 85 -23.87 -18.85 -4.87
N VAL A 86 -23.71 -17.53 -4.93
CA VAL A 86 -24.34 -16.69 -5.97
C VAL A 86 -23.60 -16.78 -7.30
N LYS A 87 -22.30 -17.10 -7.32
CA LYS A 87 -21.51 -17.23 -8.56
C LYS A 87 -21.74 -18.55 -9.31
N GLU A 88 -22.35 -19.54 -8.66
CA GLU A 88 -22.65 -20.86 -9.24
C GLU A 88 -24.08 -20.95 -9.82
N LYS A 89 -24.86 -19.87 -9.78
CA LYS A 89 -26.19 -19.74 -10.39
C LYS A 89 -26.14 -18.84 -11.61
#